data_AF-A0A7S3BP39-F1
#
_entry.id   AF-A0A7S3BP39-F1
#
_cell.length_a   1.000
_cell.length_b   1.000
_cell.length_c   1.000
_cell.angle_alpha   90.00
_cell.angle_beta   90.00
_cell.angle_gamma   90.00
#
_symmetry.space_group_name_H-M   'P 1'
#
loop_
_entity.id
_entity.type
_entity.pdbx_description
1 polymer ?
#
loop_
_entity_poly.entity_id
_entity_poly.type
_entity_poly.pdbx_seq_one_letter_code
_entity_poly.pdbx_strand_id
1 'polypeptide(L)'
;VERILAKELKGCVVFTSSAAAYMPGAFASMYASTKAFISTFAASIAAEVKSKGIDVMAFHPSPVASRFYDDVKSKIDLMEFFKKFSVPAEQLPDEVFKAIGYSTWRDIGGVAIFFRMLGKLVDYNLMMVIFTQIAHTFPDYKRNDV
;
A
#
# COMPACT_ATOMS: atom_id res chain seq x y z
N VAL A 1 -20.49 -2.05 1.83
CA VAL A 1 -21.24 -1.39 0.75
C VAL A 1 -22.71 -1.78 0.72
N GLU A 2 -23.08 -3.04 0.97
CA GLU A 2 -24.47 -3.51 1.01
C GLU A 2 -25.41 -2.67 1.87
N ARG A 3 -24.98 -2.25 3.07
CA ARG A 3 -25.78 -1.36 3.93
C ARG A 3 -26.05 0.03 3.34
N ILE A 4 -25.12 0.54 2.54
CA ILE A 4 -25.26 1.84 1.85
C ILE A 4 -26.25 1.67 0.68
N LEU A 5 -26.10 0.57 -0.06
CA LEU A 5 -26.99 0.19 -1.16
C LEU A 5 -28.43 -0.02 -0.70
N ALA A 6 -28.63 -0.77 0.39
CA ALA A 6 -29.95 -1.07 0.95
C ALA A 6 -30.73 0.17 1.41
N LYS A 7 -30.01 1.28 1.67
CA LYS A 7 -30.60 2.56 2.09
C LYS A 7 -30.61 3.61 0.97
N GLU A 8 -30.21 3.23 -0.25
CA GLU A 8 -30.08 4.13 -1.41
C GLU A 8 -29.27 5.40 -1.11
N LEU A 9 -28.24 5.26 -0.26
CA LEU A 9 -27.40 6.37 0.15
C LEU A 9 -26.23 6.55 -0.82
N LYS A 10 -25.78 7.80 -0.97
CA LYS A 10 -24.45 8.12 -1.51
C LYS A 10 -23.42 8.02 -0.39
N GLY A 11 -22.18 7.69 -0.73
CA GLY A 11 -21.12 7.63 0.27
C GLY A 11 -19.79 7.15 -0.29
N CYS A 12 -18.83 6.94 0.60
CA CYS A 12 -17.55 6.37 0.22
C CYS A 12 -17.07 5.28 1.20
N VAL A 13 -16.26 4.36 0.69
CA VAL A 13 -15.50 3.39 1.47
C VAL A 13 -14.03 3.53 1.10
N VAL A 14 -13.20 3.86 2.08
CA VAL A 14 -11.76 4.02 1.88
C VAL A 14 -11.00 2.92 2.62
N PHE A 15 -10.11 2.25 1.89
CA PHE A 15 -9.22 1.23 2.42
C PHE A 15 -7.78 1.74 2.54
N THR A 16 -7.15 1.42 3.67
CA THR A 16 -5.73 1.71 3.90
C THR A 16 -4.87 0.56 3.38
N SER A 17 -4.30 0.73 2.19
CA SER A 17 -3.28 -0.17 1.64
C SER A 17 -1.87 0.26 2.12
N SER A 18 -0.85 0.09 1.29
CA SER A 18 0.55 0.45 1.57
C SER A 18 1.35 0.50 0.27
N ALA A 19 2.42 1.29 0.23
CA ALA A 19 3.43 1.19 -0.82
C ALA A 19 4.00 -0.25 -0.98
N ALA A 20 3.97 -1.04 0.09
CA ALA A 20 4.36 -2.46 0.06
C ALA A 20 3.48 -3.35 -0.83
N ALA A 21 2.29 -2.87 -1.25
CA ALA A 21 1.42 -3.61 -2.17
C ALA A 21 2.04 -3.80 -3.56
N TYR A 22 3.05 -3.01 -3.93
CA TYR A 22 3.65 -3.01 -5.26
C TYR A 22 4.90 -3.87 -5.41
N MET A 23 5.45 -4.37 -4.30
CA MET A 23 6.71 -5.11 -4.28
C MET A 23 6.56 -6.42 -3.50
N PRO A 24 7.28 -7.48 -3.86
CA PRO A 24 7.47 -8.62 -2.97
C PRO A 24 8.08 -8.18 -1.63
N GLY A 25 7.49 -8.63 -0.52
CA GLY A 25 7.99 -8.36 0.83
C GLY A 25 8.66 -9.59 1.45
N ALA A 26 9.98 -9.76 1.27
CA ALA A 26 10.73 -10.72 2.09
C ALA A 26 10.59 -10.33 3.58
N PHE A 27 10.41 -11.30 4.47
CA PHE A 27 10.15 -11.11 5.91
C PHE A 27 8.90 -10.30 6.29
N ALA A 28 8.15 -9.79 5.30
CA ALA A 28 6.88 -9.10 5.44
C ALA A 28 5.83 -9.66 4.45
N SER A 29 5.92 -10.95 4.13
CA SER A 29 5.16 -11.59 3.04
C SER A 29 3.66 -11.48 3.24
N MET A 30 3.18 -11.80 4.45
CA MET A 30 1.76 -11.67 4.81
C MET A 30 1.29 -10.21 4.75
N TYR A 31 2.13 -9.27 5.18
CA TYR A 31 1.80 -7.85 5.13
C TYR A 31 1.67 -7.37 3.67
N ALA A 32 2.70 -7.58 2.85
CA ALA A 32 2.70 -7.16 1.45
C ALA A 32 1.54 -7.80 0.66
N SER A 33 1.32 -9.11 0.81
CA SER A 33 0.23 -9.83 0.14
C SER A 33 -1.15 -9.33 0.56
N THR A 34 -1.36 -9.06 1.85
CA THR A 34 -2.65 -8.51 2.33
C THR A 34 -2.90 -7.11 1.78
N LYS A 35 -1.86 -6.27 1.70
CA LYS A 35 -1.97 -4.92 1.14
C LYS A 35 -2.25 -4.95 -0.37
N ALA A 36 -1.60 -5.85 -1.12
CA ALA A 36 -1.92 -6.09 -2.52
C ALA A 36 -3.37 -6.57 -2.72
N PHE A 37 -3.84 -7.51 -1.89
CA PHE A 37 -5.23 -7.97 -1.90
C PHE A 37 -6.22 -6.82 -1.69
N ILE A 38 -6.01 -5.99 -0.67
CA ILE A 38 -6.88 -4.85 -0.36
C ILE A 38 -7.01 -3.91 -1.57
N SER A 39 -5.91 -3.65 -2.27
CA SER A 39 -5.91 -2.76 -3.44
C SER A 39 -6.78 -3.31 -4.57
N THR A 40 -6.60 -4.59 -4.92
CA THR A 40 -7.42 -5.24 -5.95
C THR A 40 -8.87 -5.35 -5.51
N PHE A 41 -9.12 -5.75 -4.26
CA PHE A 41 -10.45 -5.84 -3.69
C PHE A 41 -11.21 -4.51 -3.76
N ALA A 42 -10.57 -3.41 -3.35
CA ALA A 42 -11.17 -2.08 -3.43
C ALA A 42 -11.50 -1.68 -4.88
N ALA A 43 -10.63 -1.99 -5.83
CA ALA A 43 -10.88 -1.71 -7.24
C ALA A 43 -12.05 -2.52 -7.81
N SER A 44 -12.12 -3.81 -7.49
CA SER A 44 -13.22 -4.67 -7.93
C SER A 44 -14.56 -4.17 -7.39
N ILE A 45 -14.65 -3.89 -6.08
CA ILE A 45 -15.90 -3.37 -5.49
C ILE A 45 -16.23 -1.98 -6.03
N ALA A 46 -15.24 -1.11 -6.29
CA ALA A 46 -15.49 0.21 -6.90
C ALA A 46 -16.23 0.08 -8.24
N ALA A 47 -15.81 -0.86 -9.09
CA ALA A 47 -16.45 -1.10 -10.38
C ALA A 47 -17.92 -1.54 -10.23
N GLU A 48 -18.26 -2.28 -9.18
CA GLU A 48 -19.63 -2.76 -8.92
C GLU A 48 -20.59 -1.66 -8.43
N VAL A 49 -20.06 -0.65 -7.73
CA VAL A 49 -20.90 0.31 -6.98
C VAL A 49 -20.82 1.76 -7.48
N LYS A 50 -19.89 2.09 -8.39
CA LYS A 50 -19.70 3.47 -8.89
C LYS A 50 -20.95 4.06 -9.54
N SER A 51 -21.66 3.27 -10.37
CA SER A 51 -22.92 3.70 -11.01
C SER A 51 -24.05 3.97 -10.02
N LYS A 52 -23.92 3.48 -8.78
CA LYS A 52 -24.88 3.64 -7.69
C LYS A 52 -24.53 4.81 -6.77
N GLY A 53 -23.56 5.65 -7.14
CA GLY A 53 -23.17 6.83 -6.38
C GLY A 53 -22.34 6.55 -5.12
N ILE A 54 -21.68 5.38 -5.07
CA ILE A 54 -20.77 5.00 -3.99
C ILE A 54 -19.34 5.03 -4.52
N ASP A 55 -18.47 5.78 -3.85
CA ASP A 55 -17.04 5.80 -4.13
C ASP A 55 -16.32 4.73 -3.31
N VAL A 56 -15.43 3.98 -3.94
CA VAL A 56 -14.55 3.05 -3.24
C VAL A 56 -13.12 3.33 -3.65
N MET A 57 -12.25 3.50 -2.66
CA MET A 57 -10.87 3.87 -2.87
C MET A 57 -9.95 3.03 -1.98
N ALA A 58 -8.78 2.65 -2.50
CA ALA A 58 -7.64 2.24 -1.69
C ALA A 58 -6.53 3.30 -1.81
N PHE A 59 -5.97 3.74 -0.69
CA PHE A 59 -4.80 4.61 -0.73
C PHE A 59 -3.55 3.88 -0.24
N HIS A 60 -2.41 4.26 -0.80
CA HIS A 60 -1.11 3.62 -0.63
C HIS A 60 -0.17 4.65 -0.02
N PRO A 61 -0.13 4.77 1.31
CA PRO A 61 0.81 5.65 1.94
C PRO A 61 2.24 5.10 1.78
N SER A 62 3.16 6.03 1.53
CA SER A 62 4.56 5.87 1.86
C SER A 62 4.70 5.64 3.37
N PRO A 63 5.88 5.22 3.87
CA PRO A 63 6.09 5.03 5.30
C PRO A 63 5.52 6.21 6.10
N VAL A 64 4.76 5.95 7.16
CA VAL A 64 4.11 7.02 7.92
C VAL A 64 4.87 7.20 9.22
N ALA A 65 5.15 8.45 9.60
CA ALA A 65 5.74 8.80 10.89
C ALA A 65 4.75 8.49 12.02
N SER A 66 4.70 7.22 12.42
CA SER A 66 3.79 6.66 13.41
C SER A 66 4.51 5.60 14.23
N ARG A 67 3.88 5.14 15.32
CA ARG A 67 4.40 4.07 16.19
C ARG A 67 4.39 2.68 15.54
N PHE A 68 3.97 2.57 14.28
CA PHE A 68 3.88 1.30 13.55
C PHE A 68 5.20 0.52 13.52
N TYR A 69 6.34 1.21 13.61
CA TYR A 69 7.67 0.61 13.54
C TYR A 69 8.32 0.39 14.91
N ASP A 70 7.65 0.72 16.01
CA ASP A 70 8.27 0.73 17.34
C ASP A 70 8.49 -0.69 17.87
N ASP A 71 7.57 -1.62 17.54
CA ASP A 71 7.61 -3.01 18.01
C ASP A 71 8.24 -3.99 16.99
N VAL A 72 8.71 -3.48 15.83
CA VAL A 72 9.34 -4.31 14.81
C VAL A 72 10.78 -4.62 15.25
N LYS A 73 10.96 -5.78 15.91
CA LYS A 73 12.22 -6.23 16.52
C LYS A 73 13.40 -6.33 15.54
N SER A 74 13.14 -6.51 14.25
CA SER A 74 14.14 -6.43 13.21
C SER A 74 14.42 -4.95 12.92
N LYS A 75 15.52 -4.41 13.44
CA LYS A 75 16.09 -3.11 13.03
C LYS A 75 16.54 -3.20 11.57
N ILE A 76 15.58 -3.16 10.67
CA ILE A 76 15.72 -3.34 9.22
C ILE A 76 16.35 -2.07 8.64
N ASP A 77 17.45 -2.19 7.89
CA ASP A 77 18.09 -1.05 7.17
C ASP A 77 17.10 -0.42 6.16
N LEU A 78 16.24 -1.25 5.56
CA LEU A 78 15.13 -0.77 4.73
C LEU A 78 14.16 0.12 5.54
N MET A 79 13.95 -0.13 6.83
CA MET A 79 13.04 0.65 7.68
C MET A 79 13.62 2.01 8.07
N GLU A 80 14.93 2.12 8.29
CA GLU A 80 15.56 3.44 8.46
C GLU A 80 15.52 4.24 7.16
N PHE A 81 15.82 3.58 6.02
CA PHE A 81 15.64 4.19 4.70
C PHE A 81 14.19 4.67 4.50
N PHE A 82 13.21 3.83 4.83
CA PHE A 82 11.79 4.15 4.74
C PHE A 82 11.35 5.26 5.70
N LYS A 83 11.88 5.32 6.92
CA LYS A 83 11.62 6.42 7.88
C LYS A 83 12.06 7.78 7.32
N LYS A 84 13.15 7.84 6.57
CA LYS A 84 13.64 9.09 5.94
C LYS A 84 12.68 9.65 4.88
N PHE A 85 11.88 8.80 4.26
CA PHE A 85 10.86 9.19 3.28
C PHE A 85 9.44 9.15 3.86
N SER A 86 9.33 9.31 5.17
CA SER A 86 8.05 9.20 5.83
C SER A 86 7.15 10.41 5.60
N VAL A 87 5.85 10.15 5.45
CA VAL A 87 4.82 11.19 5.40
C VAL A 87 4.28 11.46 6.81
N PRO A 88 3.96 12.72 7.15
CA PRO A 88 3.30 13.05 8.41
C PRO A 88 1.91 12.38 8.49
N ALA A 89 1.57 11.84 9.65
CA ALA A 89 0.30 11.14 9.84
C ALA A 89 -0.90 12.11 9.75
N GLU A 90 -0.69 13.37 10.13
CA GLU A 90 -1.70 14.42 10.19
C GLU A 90 -2.16 14.87 8.79
N GLN A 91 -1.32 14.68 7.76
CA GLN A 91 -1.62 15.08 6.38
C GLN A 91 -2.38 14.01 5.60
N LEU A 92 -2.38 12.76 6.08
CA LEU A 92 -3.01 11.63 5.38
C LEU A 92 -4.53 11.79 5.21
N PRO A 93 -5.30 12.22 6.22
CA PRO A 93 -6.74 12.40 6.06
C PRO A 93 -7.06 13.41 4.95
N ASP A 94 -6.38 14.55 4.91
CA ASP A 94 -6.63 15.59 3.92
C ASP A 94 -6.37 15.09 2.49
N GLU A 95 -5.25 14.39 2.28
CA GLU A 95 -4.93 13.80 0.97
C GLU A 95 -5.90 12.71 0.56
N VAL A 96 -6.41 11.93 1.51
CA VAL A 96 -7.47 10.94 1.28
C VAL A 96 -8.77 11.64 0.88
N PHE A 97 -9.23 12.63 1.65
CA PHE A 97 -10.49 13.33 1.39
C PHE A 97 -10.49 14.04 0.04
N LYS A 98 -9.36 14.67 -0.35
CA LYS A 98 -9.21 15.31 -1.67
C LYS A 98 -9.35 14.33 -2.84
N ALA A 99 -9.02 13.06 -2.64
CA ALA A 99 -9.01 12.05 -3.71
C ALA A 99 -10.35 11.33 -3.88
N ILE A 100 -11.25 11.39 -2.89
CA ILE A 100 -12.58 10.77 -2.96
C ILE A 100 -13.34 11.33 -4.17
N GLY A 101 -14.01 10.45 -4.91
CA GLY A 101 -14.74 10.79 -6.14
C GLY A 101 -13.89 10.81 -7.40
N TYR A 102 -12.58 11.09 -7.29
CA TYR A 102 -11.67 11.24 -8.42
C TYR A 102 -10.82 10.00 -8.72
N SER A 103 -10.41 9.26 -7.68
CA SER A 103 -9.53 8.10 -7.87
C SER A 103 -9.97 6.88 -7.07
N THR A 104 -9.82 5.71 -7.68
CA THR A 104 -9.96 4.42 -7.00
C THR A 104 -8.67 4.05 -6.28
N TRP A 105 -7.49 4.39 -6.82
CA TRP A 105 -6.19 4.15 -6.16
C TRP A 105 -5.44 5.47 -5.95
N ARG A 106 -4.97 5.74 -4.73
CA ARG A 106 -4.27 6.99 -4.41
C ARG A 106 -2.95 6.73 -3.70
N ASP A 107 -1.84 6.93 -4.41
CA ASP A 107 -0.50 6.91 -3.82
C ASP A 107 -0.21 8.21 -3.09
N ILE A 108 0.30 8.12 -1.85
CA ILE A 108 0.64 9.29 -1.03
C ILE A 108 2.11 9.20 -0.63
N GLY A 109 2.90 10.21 -1.02
CA GLY A 109 4.34 10.30 -0.75
C GLY A 109 5.23 9.65 -1.81
N GLY A 110 6.53 9.98 -1.76
CA GLY A 110 7.48 9.64 -2.82
C GLY A 110 7.76 8.15 -2.98
N VAL A 111 7.75 7.36 -1.90
CA VAL A 111 8.04 5.91 -1.96
C VAL A 111 6.92 5.16 -2.68
N ALA A 112 5.67 5.47 -2.33
CA ALA A 112 4.51 4.87 -2.97
C ALA A 112 4.49 5.17 -4.48
N ILE A 113 4.69 6.44 -4.84
CA ILE A 113 4.76 6.86 -6.24
C ILE A 113 5.93 6.18 -6.96
N PHE A 114 7.12 6.14 -6.34
CA PHE A 114 8.29 5.49 -6.93
C PHE A 114 8.04 4.01 -7.21
N PHE A 115 7.56 3.24 -6.24
CA PHE A 115 7.27 1.82 -6.45
C PHE A 115 6.16 1.59 -7.47
N ARG A 116 5.13 2.45 -7.47
CA ARG A 116 4.07 2.42 -8.48
C ARG A 116 4.62 2.63 -9.89
N MET A 117 5.53 3.59 -10.06
CA MET A 117 6.14 3.91 -11.35
C MET A 117 7.15 2.85 -11.77
N LEU A 118 7.92 2.29 -10.83
CA LEU A 118 8.86 1.21 -11.09
C LEU A 118 8.16 -0.01 -11.68
N GLY A 119 7.03 -0.43 -11.11
CA GLY A 119 6.23 -1.54 -11.63
C GLY A 119 5.53 -1.27 -12.98
N LYS A 120 5.56 -0.02 -13.47
CA LYS A 120 5.13 0.31 -14.85
C LYS A 120 6.28 0.27 -15.86
N LEU A 121 7.52 0.47 -15.39
CA LEU A 121 8.72 0.50 -16.23
C LEU A 121 9.37 -0.87 -16.34
N VAL A 122 9.32 -1.65 -15.26
CA VAL A 122 9.93 -2.97 -15.17
C VAL A 122 8.82 -3.99 -14.97
N ASP A 123 8.87 -5.07 -15.76
CA ASP A 123 7.94 -6.18 -15.63
C ASP A 123 8.00 -6.78 -14.21
N TYR A 124 6.83 -7.13 -13.68
CA TYR A 124 6.70 -7.63 -12.31
C TYR A 124 7.42 -8.97 -12.13
N ASN A 125 7.40 -9.86 -13.12
CA ASN A 125 8.12 -11.13 -13.05
C ASN A 125 9.63 -10.89 -13.09
N LEU A 126 10.11 -9.95 -13.91
CA LEU A 126 11.53 -9.58 -13.91
C LEU A 126 11.96 -9.04 -12.54
N MET A 127 11.15 -8.16 -11.93
CA MET A 127 11.40 -7.66 -10.58
C MET A 127 11.44 -8.80 -9.56
N MET A 128 10.54 -9.78 -9.66
CA MET A 128 10.53 -10.97 -8.80
C MET A 128 11.78 -11.83 -8.96
N VAL A 129 12.21 -12.10 -10.19
CA VAL A 129 13.44 -12.86 -10.45
C VAL A 129 14.63 -12.13 -9.82
N ILE A 130 14.79 -10.83 -10.07
CA ILE A 130 15.86 -10.05 -9.46
C ILE A 130 15.76 -10.12 -7.94
N PHE A 131 14.57 -9.85 -7.38
CA PHE A 131 14.34 -9.83 -5.94
C PHE A 131 14.68 -11.16 -5.27
N THR A 132 14.24 -12.29 -5.82
CA THR A 132 14.58 -13.63 -5.31
C THR A 132 16.08 -13.93 -5.38
N GLN A 133 16.78 -13.46 -6.42
CA GLN A 133 18.22 -13.63 -6.53
C GLN A 133 18.99 -12.76 -5.54
N ILE A 134 18.51 -11.56 -5.19
CA ILE A 134 19.23 -10.63 -4.30
C ILE A 134 18.76 -10.68 -2.84
N ALA A 135 17.58 -11.26 -2.55
CA ALA A 135 16.96 -11.19 -1.22
C ALA A 135 17.87 -11.74 -0.11
N HIS A 136 18.65 -12.79 -0.40
CA HIS A 136 19.61 -13.37 0.55
C HIS A 136 20.75 -12.41 0.94
N THR A 137 21.03 -11.39 0.13
CA THR A 137 22.05 -10.38 0.43
C THR A 137 21.55 -9.34 1.42
N PHE A 138 20.24 -9.20 1.58
CA PHE A 138 19.67 -8.19 2.47
C PHE A 138 20.03 -8.47 3.93
N PRO A 139 20.30 -7.41 4.72
CA PRO A 139 20.62 -7.55 6.14
C PRO A 139 19.58 -8.37 6.92
N ASP A 140 18.32 -8.33 6.48
CA ASP A 140 17.19 -9.00 7.12
C ASP A 140 17.25 -10.52 6.94
N TYR A 141 17.78 -11.00 5.81
CA TYR A 141 17.98 -12.42 5.57
C TYR A 141 19.08 -12.95 6.48
N LYS A 142 20.22 -12.26 6.58
CA LYS A 142 21.33 -12.65 7.45
C LYS A 142 21.00 -12.62 8.95
N ARG A 143 19.97 -11.88 9.37
CA ARG A 143 19.57 -11.76 10.78
C ARG A 143 18.41 -12.67 11.20
N ASN A 144 17.59 -13.11 10.24
CA ASN A 144 16.42 -13.94 10.51
C ASN A 144 16.47 -15.31 9.77
N ASP A 145 17.55 -15.61 9.06
CA ASP A 145 17.87 -16.99 8.65
C ASP A 145 18.04 -17.83 9.93
N VAL A 146 17.19 -18.84 10.06
CA VAL A 146 17.27 -19.91 11.06
C VAL A 146 17.93 -21.12 10.43
#